data_AF-A0A852XB59-F1
#
_entry.id   AF-A0A852XB59-F1
#
_cell.length_a   1.000
_cell.length_b   1.000
_cell.length_c   1.000
_cell.angle_alpha   90.00
_cell.angle_beta   90.00
_cell.angle_gamma   90.00
#
_symmetry.space_group_name_H-M   'P 1'
#
loop_
_entity.id
_entity.type
_entity.pdbx_description
1 polymer ?
#
loop_
_entity_poly.entity_id
_entity_poly.type
_entity_poly.pdbx_seq_one_letter_code
_entity_poly.pdbx_strand_id
1 'polypeptide(L)'
;MPSDSEASTLVWSPTDPVVAVTHVDGVVRLVDVADATEPVLLAEITQSDIRQPAVAFSPEGSVLAIGGSEGELQLWDIGEPTEPSRVGPPLVGPSSLIQWAAFSPDGGQVVATTNAGQAWVWDITDRAHPREHAVLGPIDGGLFGVGFNPRGDTIMAGGTNARVNVWSLDVDSVADRVCRELGDPLTEDEWSQHVRGSGFQDPCAG
;
A
#
# COMPACT_ATOMS: atom_id res chain seq x y z
N MET A 1 -20.50 18.52 18.05
CA MET A 1 -21.22 18.04 16.86
C MET A 1 -20.15 17.48 15.94
N PRO A 2 -20.33 16.29 15.33
CA PRO A 2 -19.40 15.83 14.31
C PRO A 2 -19.31 16.94 13.25
N SER A 3 -18.10 17.33 12.85
CA SER A 3 -17.90 18.32 11.81
C SER A 3 -18.52 17.82 10.50
N ASP A 4 -19.34 18.65 9.85
CA ASP A 4 -19.77 18.47 8.45
C ASP A 4 -18.57 18.69 7.50
N SER A 5 -17.53 17.87 7.66
CA SER A 5 -16.35 17.87 6.81
C SER A 5 -16.63 17.11 5.52
N GLU A 6 -16.21 17.66 4.39
CA GLU A 6 -16.42 17.07 3.06
C GLU A 6 -15.80 15.66 3.00
N ALA A 7 -16.57 14.69 2.51
CA ALA A 7 -16.07 13.35 2.22
C ALA A 7 -15.27 13.38 0.91
N SER A 8 -14.07 12.80 0.90
CA SER A 8 -13.15 12.82 -0.24
C SER A 8 -13.04 11.49 -0.97
N THR A 9 -13.04 10.37 -0.24
CA THR A 9 -12.93 9.02 -0.79
C THR A 9 -13.77 8.05 0.02
N LEU A 10 -14.19 6.97 -0.62
CA LEU A 10 -14.86 5.86 0.05
C LEU A 10 -14.31 4.54 -0.48
N VAL A 11 -14.16 3.57 0.42
CA VAL A 11 -13.78 2.20 0.09
C VAL A 11 -14.71 1.23 0.81
N TRP A 12 -15.19 0.21 0.09
CA TRP A 12 -16.03 -0.84 0.65
C TRP A 12 -15.17 -1.90 1.34
N SER A 13 -15.67 -2.41 2.47
CA SER A 13 -15.20 -3.69 2.97
C SER A 13 -15.47 -4.77 1.93
N PRO A 14 -14.52 -5.69 1.68
CA PRO A 14 -14.72 -6.80 0.76
C PRO A 14 -15.65 -7.89 1.31
N THR A 15 -15.90 -7.92 2.62
CA THR A 15 -16.61 -9.01 3.31
C THR A 15 -17.93 -8.59 3.93
N ASP A 16 -18.05 -7.32 4.31
CA ASP A 16 -19.14 -6.81 5.15
C ASP A 16 -19.80 -5.57 4.54
N PRO A 17 -21.05 -5.22 4.91
CA PRO A 17 -21.71 -4.02 4.42
C PRO A 17 -21.18 -2.72 5.05
N VAL A 18 -19.88 -2.67 5.32
CA VAL A 18 -19.19 -1.53 5.95
C VAL A 18 -18.42 -0.74 4.88
N VAL A 19 -18.50 0.59 4.97
CA VAL A 19 -17.71 1.51 4.15
C VAL A 19 -16.79 2.32 5.06
N ALA A 20 -15.53 2.47 4.65
CA ALA A 20 -14.64 3.49 5.20
C ALA A 20 -14.72 4.75 4.35
N VAL A 21 -15.07 5.87 4.96
CA VAL A 21 -15.20 7.18 4.31
C VAL A 21 -14.12 8.11 4.86
N THR A 22 -13.29 8.66 3.98
CA THR A 22 -12.27 9.65 4.37
C THR A 22 -12.83 11.05 4.25
N HIS A 23 -12.50 11.91 5.21
CA HIS A 23 -12.95 13.29 5.24
C HIS A 23 -11.80 14.30 5.17
N VAL A 24 -12.12 15.54 4.79
CA VAL A 24 -11.14 16.63 4.64
C VAL A 24 -10.50 17.07 5.97
N ASP A 25 -11.09 16.67 7.09
CA ASP A 25 -10.57 16.90 8.44
C ASP A 25 -9.65 15.77 8.92
N GLY A 26 -9.38 14.77 8.07
CA GLY A 26 -8.48 13.66 8.36
C GLY A 26 -9.10 12.51 9.13
N VAL A 27 -10.40 12.62 9.43
CA VAL A 27 -11.16 11.55 10.06
C VAL A 27 -11.53 10.51 9.01
N VAL A 28 -11.35 9.25 9.37
CA VAL A 28 -11.91 8.11 8.63
C VAL A 28 -13.11 7.59 9.41
N ARG A 29 -14.29 7.57 8.78
CA ARG A 29 -15.52 7.07 9.37
C ARG A 29 -15.82 5.67 8.86
N LEU A 30 -16.11 4.75 9.77
CA LEU A 30 -16.65 3.44 9.44
C LEU A 30 -18.17 3.52 9.54
N VAL A 31 -18.86 3.19 8.45
CA VAL A 31 -20.32 3.29 8.34
C VAL A 31 -20.88 1.95 7.90
N ASP A 32 -21.81 1.40 8.68
CA ASP A 32 -22.65 0.28 8.28
C ASP A 32 -23.72 0.77 7.31
N VAL A 33 -23.82 0.14 6.15
CA VAL A 33 -24.77 0.42 5.09
C VAL A 33 -25.58 -0.84 4.74
N ALA A 34 -25.77 -1.75 5.70
CA ALA A 34 -26.65 -2.92 5.56
C ALA A 34 -28.08 -2.51 5.18
N ASP A 35 -28.54 -1.37 5.70
CA ASP A 35 -29.72 -0.66 5.25
C ASP A 35 -29.33 0.70 4.66
N ALA A 36 -29.48 0.83 3.33
CA ALA A 36 -29.17 2.08 2.63
C ALA A 36 -30.05 3.27 3.03
N THR A 37 -31.18 3.03 3.71
CA THR A 37 -32.08 4.06 4.22
C THR A 37 -31.75 4.53 5.63
N GLU A 38 -30.98 3.73 6.37
CA GLU A 38 -30.56 4.03 7.75
C GLU A 38 -29.07 3.68 7.97
N PRO A 39 -28.13 4.42 7.37
CA PRO A 39 -26.70 4.18 7.60
C PRO A 39 -26.31 4.45 9.06
N VAL A 40 -25.49 3.58 9.64
CA VAL A 40 -25.07 3.67 11.05
C VAL A 40 -23.58 3.96 11.13
N LEU A 41 -23.20 5.07 11.79
CA LEU A 41 -21.80 5.33 12.13
C LEU A 41 -21.33 4.33 13.19
N LEU A 42 -20.34 3.51 12.85
CA LEU A 42 -19.76 2.50 13.74
C LEU A 42 -18.60 3.08 14.55
N ALA A 43 -17.69 3.80 13.89
CA ALA A 43 -16.51 4.39 14.52
C ALA A 43 -15.94 5.57 13.73
N GLU A 44 -15.13 6.38 14.43
CA GLU A 44 -14.27 7.42 13.84
C GLU A 44 -12.80 7.11 14.18
N ILE A 45 -11.94 7.08 13.16
CA ILE A 45 -10.50 6.85 13.30
C ILE A 45 -9.77 8.14 12.95
N THR A 46 -8.93 8.61 13.86
CA THR A 46 -8.11 9.81 13.69
C THR A 46 -6.64 9.44 13.80
N GLN A 47 -5.88 9.68 12.73
CA GLN A 47 -4.46 9.32 12.66
C GLN A 47 -3.52 10.53 12.59
N SER A 48 -3.95 11.66 12.01
CA SER A 48 -3.16 12.89 11.89
C SER A 48 -3.98 14.07 11.34
N ASP A 49 -3.39 15.26 11.24
CA ASP A 49 -3.93 16.47 10.58
C ASP A 49 -3.91 16.37 9.04
N ILE A 50 -4.28 15.21 8.49
CA ILE A 50 -4.28 14.95 7.05
C ILE A 50 -5.55 15.47 6.41
N ARG A 51 -5.43 16.11 5.24
CA ARG A 51 -6.63 16.56 4.51
C ARG A 51 -7.26 15.46 3.66
N GLN A 52 -6.54 14.41 3.28
CA GLN A 52 -7.08 13.30 2.50
C GLN A 52 -6.25 12.04 2.75
N PRO A 53 -6.63 11.20 3.74
CA PRO A 53 -5.97 9.90 3.93
C PRO A 53 -6.15 9.02 2.70
N ALA A 54 -5.09 8.31 2.30
CA ALA A 54 -5.28 7.07 1.56
C ALA A 54 -5.87 6.02 2.50
N VAL A 55 -6.82 5.21 2.00
CA VAL A 55 -7.46 4.15 2.78
C VAL A 55 -7.61 2.89 1.94
N ALA A 56 -7.38 1.72 2.54
CA ALA A 56 -7.58 0.43 1.88
C ALA A 56 -7.96 -0.65 2.89
N PHE A 57 -8.89 -1.53 2.52
CA PHE A 57 -9.20 -2.75 3.27
C PHE A 57 -8.28 -3.89 2.88
N SER A 58 -7.91 -4.72 3.86
CA SER A 58 -7.36 -6.05 3.62
C SER A 58 -8.39 -6.96 2.92
N PRO A 59 -7.97 -7.97 2.13
CA PRO A 59 -8.89 -8.87 1.42
C PRO A 59 -9.90 -9.58 2.34
N GLU A 60 -9.50 -9.89 3.58
CA GLU A 60 -10.35 -10.52 4.60
C GLU A 60 -11.23 -9.52 5.38
N GLY A 61 -11.19 -8.23 5.06
CA GLY A 61 -12.00 -7.17 5.67
C GLY A 61 -11.68 -6.79 7.11
N SER A 62 -10.80 -7.53 7.80
CA SER A 62 -10.48 -7.31 9.21
C SER A 62 -9.44 -6.23 9.49
N VAL A 63 -8.74 -5.71 8.46
CA VAL A 63 -7.73 -4.66 8.63
C VAL A 63 -7.93 -3.52 7.65
N LEU A 64 -7.70 -2.30 8.15
CA LEU A 64 -7.67 -1.07 7.38
C LEU A 64 -6.26 -0.48 7.39
N ALA A 65 -5.73 -0.18 6.20
CA ALA A 65 -4.55 0.66 6.05
C ALA A 65 -4.98 2.11 5.89
N ILE A 66 -4.39 3.02 6.65
CA ILE A 66 -4.63 4.47 6.55
C ILE A 66 -3.29 5.19 6.38
N GLY A 67 -3.15 5.95 5.29
CA GLY A 67 -1.95 6.72 4.95
C GLY A 67 -1.97 8.14 5.54
N GLY A 68 -0.78 8.62 5.95
CA GLY A 68 -0.52 9.92 6.56
C GLY A 68 0.14 10.94 5.62
N SER A 69 0.24 12.21 6.06
CA SER A 69 0.83 13.32 5.28
C SER A 69 2.34 13.25 5.15
N GLU A 70 3.00 12.70 6.17
CA GLU A 70 4.46 12.60 6.25
C GLU A 70 4.98 11.22 5.78
N GLY A 71 4.17 10.49 5.00
CA GLY A 71 4.59 9.23 4.41
C GLY A 71 4.47 7.99 5.31
N GLU A 72 3.88 8.14 6.51
CA GLU A 72 3.58 7.02 7.40
C GLU A 72 2.25 6.36 7.01
N LEU A 73 2.18 5.03 7.04
CA LEU A 73 0.93 4.27 6.90
C LEU A 73 0.71 3.43 8.15
N GLN A 74 -0.47 3.49 8.77
CA GLN A 74 -0.79 2.70 9.95
C GLN A 74 -1.84 1.65 9.60
N LEU A 75 -1.65 0.44 10.13
CA LEU A 75 -2.64 -0.61 10.08
C LEU A 75 -3.56 -0.54 11.30
N TRP A 76 -4.85 -0.76 11.08
CA TRP A 76 -5.90 -0.79 12.09
C TRP A 76 -6.65 -2.11 12.01
N ASP A 77 -6.76 -2.82 13.13
CA ASP A 77 -7.70 -3.92 13.31
C ASP A 77 -9.11 -3.32 13.38
N ILE A 78 -9.99 -3.86 12.55
CA ILE A 78 -11.39 -3.50 12.46
C ILE A 78 -12.26 -4.78 12.41
N GLY A 79 -11.76 -5.91 12.92
CA GLY A 79 -12.55 -7.13 13.09
C GLY A 79 -13.78 -6.90 13.99
N GLU A 80 -13.69 -5.91 14.88
CA GLU A 80 -14.83 -5.27 15.55
C GLU A 80 -14.91 -3.81 15.09
N PRO A 81 -15.67 -3.49 14.02
CA PRO A 81 -15.65 -2.15 13.41
C PRO A 81 -16.10 -1.00 14.33
N THR A 82 -16.75 -1.31 15.45
CA THR A 82 -17.15 -0.35 16.49
C THR A 82 -16.01 0.01 17.45
N GLU A 83 -14.93 -0.78 17.48
CA GLU A 83 -13.76 -0.54 18.33
C GLU A 83 -12.43 -0.76 17.55
N PRO A 84 -12.12 0.10 16.55
CA PRO A 84 -10.87 -0.01 15.81
C PRO A 84 -9.65 0.17 16.71
N SER A 85 -8.60 -0.64 16.48
CA SER A 85 -7.35 -0.56 17.23
C SER A 85 -6.12 -0.63 16.33
N ARG A 86 -5.01 -0.01 16.73
CA ARG A 86 -3.78 -0.02 15.92
C ARG A 86 -3.11 -1.39 15.98
N VAL A 87 -2.62 -1.86 14.82
CA VAL A 87 -1.82 -3.08 14.70
C VAL A 87 -0.39 -2.71 14.35
N GLY A 88 0.55 -3.07 15.22
CA GLY A 88 1.97 -2.86 15.00
C GLY A 88 2.41 -1.40 14.89
N PRO A 89 3.70 -1.17 14.60
CA PRO A 89 4.23 0.17 14.33
C PRO A 89 3.74 0.69 12.96
N PRO A 90 3.80 2.02 12.73
CA PRO A 90 3.55 2.56 11.41
C PRO A 90 4.57 2.04 10.38
N LEU A 91 4.10 1.81 9.16
CA LEU A 91 4.93 1.58 7.99
C LEU A 91 5.55 2.92 7.59
N VAL A 92 6.87 3.01 7.69
CA VAL A 92 7.65 4.23 7.46
C VAL A 92 8.60 4.05 6.27
N GLY A 93 9.23 5.15 5.86
CA GLY A 93 10.17 5.17 4.74
C GLY A 93 9.84 6.25 3.71
N PRO A 94 8.61 6.32 3.19
CA PRO A 94 8.20 7.42 2.33
C PRO A 94 8.40 8.74 3.07
N SER A 95 9.04 9.70 2.41
CA SER A 95 9.23 11.05 2.96
C SER A 95 8.23 12.05 2.39
N SER A 96 7.11 11.55 1.86
CA SER A 96 6.13 12.35 1.15
C SER A 96 4.73 11.75 1.25
N LEU A 97 3.72 12.61 1.02
CA LEU A 97 2.31 12.27 1.12
C LEU A 97 1.97 10.98 0.37
N ILE A 98 1.36 10.05 1.11
CA ILE A 98 0.72 8.87 0.53
C ILE A 98 -0.59 9.29 -0.14
N GLN A 99 -0.73 8.97 -1.42
CA GLN A 99 -1.88 9.31 -2.25
C GLN A 99 -2.88 8.15 -2.36
N TRP A 100 -2.39 6.91 -2.45
CA TRP A 100 -3.23 5.72 -2.58
C TRP A 100 -2.55 4.54 -1.91
N ALA A 101 -3.35 3.55 -1.51
CA ALA A 101 -2.86 2.29 -0.95
C ALA A 101 -3.68 1.10 -1.48
N ALA A 102 -3.09 -0.09 -1.48
CA ALA A 102 -3.77 -1.34 -1.78
C ALA A 102 -3.09 -2.51 -1.06
N PHE A 103 -3.87 -3.50 -0.66
CA PHE A 103 -3.35 -4.78 -0.17
C PHE A 103 -3.11 -5.74 -1.33
N SER A 104 -2.15 -6.66 -1.16
CA SER A 104 -2.03 -7.84 -2.02
C SER A 104 -3.24 -8.76 -1.80
N PRO A 105 -3.59 -9.62 -2.78
CA PRO A 105 -4.76 -10.52 -2.67
C PRO A 105 -4.69 -11.52 -1.51
N ASP A 106 -3.48 -11.84 -1.04
CA ASP A 106 -3.24 -12.73 0.11
C ASP A 106 -3.18 -11.97 1.45
N GLY A 107 -3.25 -10.63 1.44
CA GLY A 107 -3.15 -9.78 2.63
C GLY A 107 -1.76 -9.69 3.25
N GLY A 108 -0.74 -10.30 2.64
CA GLY A 108 0.64 -10.34 3.15
C GLY A 108 1.45 -9.10 2.83
N GLN A 109 1.00 -8.26 1.90
CA GLN A 109 1.68 -7.03 1.50
C GLN A 109 0.72 -5.84 1.41
N VAL A 110 1.27 -4.65 1.61
CA VAL A 110 0.62 -3.38 1.28
C VAL A 110 1.52 -2.60 0.33
N VAL A 111 0.93 -2.00 -0.69
CA VAL A 111 1.58 -1.01 -1.54
C VAL A 111 0.96 0.36 -1.29
N ALA A 112 1.78 1.40 -1.22
CA ALA A 112 1.33 2.79 -1.18
C ALA A 112 2.05 3.64 -2.23
N THR A 113 1.31 4.49 -2.94
CA THR A 113 1.88 5.45 -3.89
C THR A 113 2.03 6.83 -3.29
N THR A 114 3.05 7.54 -3.72
CA THR A 114 3.37 8.89 -3.24
C THR A 114 3.25 9.92 -4.36
N ASN A 115 3.09 11.19 -3.97
CA ASN A 115 3.19 12.33 -4.90
C ASN A 115 4.59 12.51 -5.52
N ALA A 116 5.62 11.84 -4.97
CA ALA A 116 7.00 11.85 -5.45
C ALA A 116 7.27 10.81 -6.55
N GLY A 117 6.21 10.14 -7.03
CA GLY A 117 6.33 9.17 -8.12
C GLY A 117 6.91 7.82 -7.69
N GLN A 118 6.88 7.52 -6.40
CA GLN A 118 7.32 6.24 -5.85
C GLN A 118 6.13 5.40 -5.39
N ALA A 119 6.22 4.08 -5.58
CA ALA A 119 5.36 3.11 -4.91
C ALA A 119 6.19 2.32 -3.89
N TRP A 120 5.78 2.34 -2.63
CA TRP A 120 6.43 1.64 -1.53
C TRP A 120 5.67 0.35 -1.24
N VAL A 121 6.38 -0.76 -1.12
CA VAL A 121 5.82 -2.08 -0.83
C VAL A 121 6.36 -2.54 0.51
N TRP A 122 5.47 -2.92 1.41
CA TRP A 122 5.83 -3.52 2.70
C TRP A 122 5.31 -4.95 2.78
N ASP A 123 6.14 -5.83 3.33
CA ASP A 123 5.73 -7.13 3.86
C ASP A 123 5.15 -6.92 5.26
N ILE A 124 3.91 -7.37 5.42
CA ILE A 124 3.13 -7.27 6.65
C ILE A 124 2.62 -8.65 7.11
N THR A 125 3.23 -9.74 6.64
CA THR A 125 2.90 -11.11 7.05
C THR A 125 2.97 -11.26 8.57
N ASP A 126 3.94 -10.59 9.19
CA ASP A 126 3.94 -10.28 10.62
C ASP A 126 3.64 -8.78 10.81
N ARG A 127 2.38 -8.46 11.08
CA ARG A 127 1.91 -7.08 11.27
C ARG A 127 2.56 -6.37 12.46
N ALA A 128 3.11 -7.11 13.43
CA ALA A 128 3.86 -6.51 14.53
C ALA A 128 5.28 -6.09 14.14
N HIS A 129 5.83 -6.68 13.07
CA HIS A 129 7.19 -6.42 12.58
C HIS A 129 7.21 -6.24 11.05
N PRO A 130 6.51 -5.21 10.54
CA PRO A 130 6.47 -4.94 9.11
C PRO A 130 7.86 -4.64 8.57
N ARG A 131 8.10 -4.98 7.30
CA ARG A 131 9.39 -4.77 6.64
C ARG A 131 9.19 -4.08 5.30
N GLU A 132 10.08 -3.14 4.99
CA GLU A 132 10.20 -2.63 3.63
C GLU A 132 10.60 -3.79 2.70
N HIS A 133 9.80 -4.03 1.68
CA HIS A 133 10.02 -5.09 0.70
C HIS A 133 10.61 -4.53 -0.60
N ALA A 134 10.07 -3.41 -1.09
CA ALA A 134 10.58 -2.74 -2.29
C ALA A 134 10.16 -1.26 -2.36
N VAL A 135 10.94 -0.48 -3.10
CA VAL A 135 10.57 0.87 -3.55
C VAL A 135 10.65 0.91 -5.07
N LEU A 136 9.53 1.22 -5.71
CA LEU A 136 9.37 1.20 -7.17
C LEU A 136 9.33 2.63 -7.72
N GLY A 137 10.16 2.91 -8.72
CA GLY A 137 10.36 4.26 -9.28
C GLY A 137 11.72 4.85 -8.90
N PRO A 138 11.88 6.19 -8.89
CA PRO A 138 10.83 7.18 -9.15
C PRO A 138 10.42 7.18 -10.63
N ILE A 139 9.16 7.53 -10.87
CA ILE A 139 8.68 7.97 -12.18
C ILE A 139 8.63 9.51 -12.24
N ASP A 140 8.51 10.08 -13.44
CA ASP A 140 8.32 11.52 -13.60
C ASP A 140 6.89 11.94 -13.17
N GLY A 141 6.76 12.58 -12.01
CA GLY A 141 5.48 13.04 -11.47
C GLY A 141 4.80 12.04 -10.51
N GLY A 142 3.69 12.47 -9.91
CA GLY A 142 3.01 11.74 -8.83
C GLY A 142 2.20 10.54 -9.30
N LEU A 143 2.12 9.52 -8.45
CA LEU A 143 1.24 8.35 -8.63
C LEU A 143 -0.05 8.55 -7.83
N PHE A 144 -1.20 8.37 -8.49
CA PHE A 144 -2.55 8.68 -7.99
C PHE A 144 -3.51 7.47 -8.06
N GLY A 145 -2.96 6.27 -8.17
CA GLY A 145 -3.72 5.02 -8.13
C GLY A 145 -2.77 3.84 -8.19
N VAL A 146 -3.11 2.77 -7.48
CA VAL A 146 -2.30 1.55 -7.42
C VAL A 146 -3.16 0.32 -7.17
N GLY A 147 -2.72 -0.83 -7.66
CA GLY A 147 -3.31 -2.12 -7.34
C GLY A 147 -2.41 -3.29 -7.70
N PHE A 148 -2.60 -4.41 -7.01
CA PHE A 148 -2.04 -5.69 -7.38
C PHE A 148 -2.90 -6.36 -8.45
N ASN A 149 -2.30 -7.19 -9.29
CA ASN A 149 -3.05 -8.16 -10.07
C ASN A 149 -3.62 -9.27 -9.15
N PRO A 150 -4.58 -10.10 -9.63
CA PRO A 150 -5.18 -11.15 -8.81
C PRO A 150 -4.21 -12.23 -8.30
N ARG A 151 -3.00 -12.33 -8.85
CA ARG A 151 -1.97 -13.27 -8.39
C ARG A 151 -1.08 -12.70 -7.29
N GLY A 152 -1.07 -11.37 -7.10
CA GLY A 152 -0.18 -10.69 -6.16
C GLY A 152 1.25 -10.48 -6.66
N ASP A 153 1.59 -10.93 -7.87
CA ASP A 153 2.97 -10.89 -8.41
C ASP A 153 3.28 -9.63 -9.24
N THR A 154 2.28 -8.78 -9.48
CA THR A 154 2.40 -7.60 -10.34
C THR A 154 1.68 -6.41 -9.72
N ILE A 155 2.35 -5.26 -9.66
CA ILE A 155 1.79 -3.97 -9.27
C ILE A 155 1.58 -3.11 -10.51
N MET A 156 0.40 -2.48 -10.60
CA MET A 156 0.09 -1.44 -11.58
C MET A 156 -0.17 -0.11 -10.88
N ALA A 157 0.43 0.98 -11.37
CA ALA A 157 0.15 2.32 -10.88
C ALA A 157 -0.05 3.33 -12.01
N GLY A 158 -1.01 4.23 -11.82
CA GLY A 158 -1.30 5.35 -12.72
C GLY A 158 -0.91 6.68 -12.09
N GLY A 159 -0.49 7.65 -12.89
CA GLY A 159 -0.04 8.93 -12.39
C GLY A 159 -0.03 10.04 -13.44
N THR A 160 0.59 11.17 -13.11
CA THR A 160 0.67 12.34 -14.00
C THR A 160 1.62 12.16 -15.17
N ASN A 161 2.40 11.09 -15.21
CA ASN A 161 3.31 10.78 -16.32
C ASN A 161 2.61 10.32 -17.62
N ALA A 162 1.26 10.32 -17.63
CA ALA A 162 0.41 9.86 -18.72
C ALA A 162 0.67 8.39 -19.13
N ARG A 163 1.22 7.57 -18.23
CA ARG A 163 1.51 6.15 -18.44
C ARG A 163 0.89 5.30 -17.34
N VAL A 164 0.60 4.04 -17.69
CA VAL A 164 0.44 2.97 -16.71
C VAL A 164 1.81 2.38 -16.46
N ASN A 165 2.21 2.34 -15.20
CA ASN A 165 3.49 1.81 -14.77
C ASN A 165 3.24 0.40 -14.21
N VAL A 166 4.03 -0.57 -14.65
CA VAL A 166 3.85 -1.98 -14.32
C VAL A 166 5.17 -2.52 -13.80
N TRP A 167 5.13 -3.11 -12.60
CA TRP A 167 6.28 -3.76 -11.98
C TRP A 167 5.91 -5.19 -11.60
N SER A 168 6.80 -6.13 -11.89
CA SER A 168 6.70 -7.50 -11.39
C SER A 168 7.49 -7.60 -10.09
N LEU A 169 6.93 -8.31 -9.12
CA LEU A 169 7.56 -8.67 -7.84
C LEU A 169 8.12 -10.11 -7.87
N ASP A 170 7.90 -10.84 -8.96
CA ASP A 170 8.45 -12.17 -9.17
C ASP A 170 9.94 -12.04 -9.51
N VAL A 171 10.78 -12.43 -8.55
CA VAL A 171 12.24 -12.34 -8.66
C VAL A 171 12.76 -13.16 -9.84
N ASP A 172 12.19 -14.33 -10.11
CA ASP A 172 12.64 -15.21 -11.20
C ASP A 172 12.29 -14.58 -12.55
N SER A 173 11.06 -14.08 -12.70
CA SER A 173 10.62 -13.35 -13.90
C SER A 173 11.45 -12.08 -14.15
N VAL A 174 11.82 -11.37 -13.08
CA VAL A 174 12.69 -10.19 -13.15
C VAL A 174 14.10 -10.58 -13.57
N ALA A 175 14.67 -11.62 -12.97
CA ALA A 175 15.99 -12.15 -13.31
C ALA A 175 16.04 -12.58 -14.78
N ASP A 176 15.09 -13.40 -15.22
CA ASP A 176 14.94 -13.85 -16.61
C ASP A 176 14.91 -12.68 -17.59
N ARG A 177 14.20 -11.60 -17.23
CA ARG A 177 14.14 -10.39 -18.07
C ARG A 177 15.47 -9.65 -18.10
N VAL A 178 16.12 -9.48 -16.96
CA VAL A 178 17.45 -8.85 -16.87
C VAL A 178 18.45 -9.61 -17.73
N CYS A 179 18.52 -10.94 -17.59
CA CYS A 179 19.43 -11.79 -18.35
C CYS A 179 19.18 -11.70 -19.87
N ARG A 180 17.90 -11.64 -20.27
CA ARG A 180 17.53 -11.55 -21.69
C ARG A 180 17.86 -10.19 -22.32
N GLU A 181 17.70 -9.10 -21.57
CA GLU A 181 17.81 -7.73 -22.09
C GLU A 181 19.22 -7.13 -21.92
N LEU A 182 19.88 -7.39 -20.79
CA LEU A 182 21.16 -6.79 -20.43
C LEU A 182 22.36 -7.71 -20.67
N GLY A 183 22.14 -9.02 -20.86
CA GLY A 183 23.20 -9.99 -21.13
C GLY A 183 23.74 -10.65 -19.86
N ASP A 184 25.06 -10.81 -19.77
CA ASP A 184 25.71 -11.57 -18.69
C ASP A 184 25.50 -10.91 -17.31
N PRO A 185 25.27 -11.71 -16.26
CA PRO A 185 25.10 -11.21 -14.90
C PRO A 185 26.40 -10.62 -14.34
N LEU A 186 26.29 -9.88 -13.22
CA LEU A 186 27.46 -9.45 -12.46
C LEU A 186 28.35 -10.65 -12.14
N THR A 187 29.66 -10.49 -12.33
CA THR A 187 30.63 -11.48 -11.85
C THR A 187 30.62 -11.55 -10.32
N GLU A 188 31.14 -12.63 -9.74
CA GLU A 188 31.27 -12.77 -8.27
C GLU A 188 32.05 -11.60 -7.65
N ASP A 189 33.10 -11.12 -8.34
CA ASP A 189 33.87 -9.96 -7.93
C ASP A 189 33.04 -8.67 -7.94
N GLU A 190 32.24 -8.42 -8.99
CA GLU A 190 31.38 -7.24 -9.08
C GLU A 190 30.22 -7.29 -8.08
N TRP A 191 29.66 -8.48 -7.85
CA TRP A 191 28.62 -8.69 -6.83
C TRP A 191 29.13 -8.32 -5.44
N SER A 192 30.34 -8.78 -5.08
CA SER A 192 30.96 -8.45 -3.79
C SER A 192 31.20 -6.95 -3.59
N GLN A 193 31.31 -6.19 -4.69
CA GLN A 193 31.51 -4.74 -4.66
C GLN A 193 30.20 -3.96 -4.59
N HIS A 194 29.15 -4.45 -5.26
CA HIS A 194 27.92 -3.68 -5.48
C HIS A 194 26.72 -4.15 -4.65
N VAL A 195 26.68 -5.43 -4.27
CA VAL A 195 25.55 -6.03 -3.53
C VAL A 195 25.99 -6.30 -2.09
N ARG A 196 25.33 -5.64 -1.13
CA ARG A 196 25.67 -5.76 0.30
C ARG A 196 24.74 -6.75 1.00
N GLY A 197 25.32 -7.61 1.85
CA GLY A 197 24.57 -8.44 2.79
C GLY A 197 24.02 -9.74 2.21
N SER A 198 24.38 -10.10 0.96
CA SER A 198 24.05 -11.39 0.35
C SER A 198 25.31 -12.05 -0.25
N GLY A 199 25.37 -13.38 -0.20
CA GLY A 199 26.37 -14.15 -0.96
C GLY A 199 26.12 -14.03 -2.46
N PHE A 200 27.12 -14.34 -3.28
CA PHE A 200 26.96 -14.34 -4.73
C PHE A 200 25.84 -15.31 -5.15
N GLN A 201 24.92 -14.80 -5.95
CA GLN A 201 23.87 -15.58 -6.58
C GLN A 201 23.85 -15.19 -8.05
N ASP A 202 24.09 -16.15 -8.94
CA ASP A 202 23.99 -15.93 -10.37
C ASP A 202 22.49 -15.92 -10.76
N PRO A 203 21.92 -14.77 -11.13
CA PRO A 203 20.50 -14.65 -11.48
C PRO A 203 20.16 -15.30 -12.83
N CYS A 204 21.15 -15.65 -13.65
CA CYS A 204 20.96 -16.24 -14.98
C CYS A 204 21.27 -17.74 -15.02
N ALA A 205 21.63 -18.36 -13.90
CA ALA A 205 22.08 -19.76 -13.81
C ALA A 205 20.95 -20.81 -13.83
N GLY A 206 19.80 -20.50 -14.44
CA GLY A 206 18.64 -21.41 -14.55
C GLY A 206 18.97 -22.80 -15.08
#